data_AF-A0A1V5GYE9-F1
#
_entry.id   AF-A0A1V5GYE9-F1
#
_cell.length_a   1.000
_cell.length_b   1.000
_cell.length_c   1.000
_cell.angle_alpha   90.00
_cell.angle_beta   90.00
_cell.angle_gamma   90.00
#
_symmetry.space_group_name_H-M   'P 1'
#
loop_
_entity.id
_entity.type
_entity.pdbx_description
1 polymer ?
#
loop_
_entity_poly.entity_id
_entity_poly.type
_entity_poly.pdbx_seq_one_letter_code
_entity_poly.pdbx_strand_id
1 'polypeptide(L)'
;MRQEHPRSTDRSWPRLAGLGLLVAALLAAAAPAAEDNRRADELFETAMAAYKLERWEDAGNKFYDFMAAAPHDPRNDQAQYYAARTFLLRNYLNRAIEEFGYLIEDFPDSQFTTLGYHDRSACHRQTRQVEPAVADAEQVIRRPVKIYHGEEDALLRQLYENHRADVFWLAKHYLERKETDLAVAAYRRLPYEMEAFRNVVDVYYGLGDFARIQELIDGLQASNRHEGFKYLIEFYAKRGAVNQLKGIFERLLQEKEPTDATDDLVWHTGGQFWNIGREQWEWAMRRISSHYPRRARRADYELARHSWENPAFLDELELFVIKYRSGNDVDDVLRWKGITLERQGQPEAARKDYRRLGNTALGHWFAAESYHGQYAREKDLKGGLAEYMELRKAFYSPEWAAMAQWRIGGLHRALKEVEPAVEAYRQMVKRFGTLTITRDSGPYYHWQKAFFGVEAMAYGPAAQLAAGDTLREARRFEDAEMEYRLVVTNYGKSDEAPTAAYRIALCYEGLEDKETAIKVMKSVLRRYPKSPAASEAHTRLETQYGIPDTEVTDAVDFFTDVEAARKGKNYIEDPAKMKRKP
;
A
#
# COMPACT_ATOMS: atom_id res chain seq x y z
N MET A 1 -32.87 -65.62 19.28
CA MET A 1 -32.41 -66.67 20.22
C MET A 1 -31.73 -65.94 21.37
N ARG A 2 -32.43 -65.65 22.48
CA ARG A 2 -32.46 -66.45 23.74
C ARG A 2 -31.06 -66.92 24.15
N GLN A 3 -30.52 -66.28 25.20
CA GLN A 3 -30.25 -66.86 26.54
C GLN A 3 -28.82 -67.45 26.56
N GLU A 4 -27.96 -67.20 27.55
CA GLU A 4 -28.19 -67.46 28.97
C GLU A 4 -27.06 -66.82 29.83
N HIS A 5 -27.46 -66.27 30.98
CA HIS A 5 -26.58 -66.15 32.15
C HIS A 5 -26.35 -67.53 32.77
N PRO A 6 -25.29 -67.67 33.60
CA PRO A 6 -25.46 -68.38 34.86
C PRO A 6 -25.22 -67.48 36.08
N ARG A 7 -26.04 -67.77 37.10
CA ARG A 7 -26.15 -67.14 38.41
C ARG A 7 -25.17 -67.76 39.43
N SER A 8 -24.77 -66.90 40.38
CA SER A 8 -24.52 -67.08 41.81
C SER A 8 -24.27 -68.46 42.44
N THR A 9 -23.33 -68.51 43.38
CA THR A 9 -23.54 -68.81 44.82
C THR A 9 -22.18 -68.69 45.54
N ASP A 10 -22.01 -67.71 46.42
CA ASP A 10 -22.18 -67.79 47.88
C ASP A 10 -21.01 -68.50 48.61
N ARG A 11 -20.10 -67.72 49.22
CA ARG A 11 -19.84 -67.71 50.67
C ARG A 11 -18.55 -67.01 51.10
N SER A 12 -18.68 -66.36 52.25
CA SER A 12 -17.66 -65.89 53.20
C SER A 12 -16.97 -64.55 52.91
N TRP A 13 -17.37 -63.55 53.69
CA TRP A 13 -16.64 -62.30 53.90
C TRP A 13 -15.55 -62.52 54.98
N PRO A 14 -14.25 -62.36 54.67
CA PRO A 14 -13.26 -62.05 55.69
C PRO A 14 -13.14 -60.52 55.80
N ARG A 15 -13.64 -60.01 56.94
CA ARG A 15 -13.24 -58.76 57.64
C ARG A 15 -12.55 -57.67 56.80
N LEU A 16 -13.32 -56.63 56.48
CA LEU A 16 -12.90 -55.28 56.06
C LEU A 16 -12.02 -54.58 57.13
N ALA A 17 -10.78 -55.02 57.31
CA ALA A 17 -9.79 -54.31 58.13
C ALA A 17 -8.49 -53.98 57.36
N GLY A 18 -8.26 -54.56 56.17
CA GLY A 18 -7.03 -54.37 55.40
C GLY A 18 -7.08 -53.29 54.30
N LEU A 19 -8.26 -52.96 53.75
CA LEU A 19 -8.37 -52.01 52.62
C LEU A 19 -8.22 -50.54 53.05
N GLY A 20 -8.62 -50.20 54.29
CA GLY A 20 -8.42 -48.85 54.84
C GLY A 20 -6.95 -48.52 55.09
N LEU A 21 -6.14 -49.53 55.44
CA LEU A 21 -4.69 -49.40 55.66
C LEU A 21 -3.92 -49.27 54.35
N LEU A 22 -4.35 -49.90 53.25
CA LEU A 22 -3.72 -49.76 51.93
C LEU A 22 -4.04 -48.42 51.27
N VAL A 23 -5.26 -47.90 51.41
CA VAL A 23 -5.62 -46.54 50.93
C VAL A 23 -4.98 -45.46 51.82
N ALA A 24 -4.93 -45.67 53.14
CA ALA A 24 -4.23 -44.76 54.05
C ALA A 24 -2.69 -44.81 53.89
N ALA A 25 -2.10 -45.96 53.55
CA ALA A 25 -0.67 -46.07 53.24
C ALA A 25 -0.31 -45.45 51.88
N LEU A 26 -1.19 -45.56 50.87
CA LEU A 26 -1.05 -44.84 49.60
C LEU A 26 -1.22 -43.32 49.77
N LEU A 27 -2.13 -42.87 50.64
CA LEU A 27 -2.28 -41.45 51.00
C LEU A 27 -1.15 -40.93 51.91
N ALA A 28 -0.61 -41.75 52.81
CA ALA A 28 0.49 -41.40 53.71
C ALA A 28 1.87 -41.42 53.02
N ALA A 29 2.05 -42.21 51.96
CA ALA A 29 3.22 -42.11 51.09
C ALA A 29 3.14 -40.93 50.11
N ALA A 30 1.92 -40.47 49.77
CA ALA A 30 1.69 -39.32 48.91
C ALA A 30 1.91 -37.96 49.62
N ALA A 31 1.72 -37.88 50.94
CA ALA A 31 1.92 -36.65 51.71
C ALA A 31 3.40 -36.14 51.76
N PRO A 32 4.42 -36.97 52.10
CA PRO A 32 5.81 -36.53 52.08
C PRO A 32 6.31 -36.26 50.65
N ALA A 33 5.88 -37.05 49.66
CA ALA A 33 6.20 -36.78 48.25
C ALA A 33 5.59 -35.46 47.75
N ALA A 34 4.41 -35.07 48.23
CA ALA A 34 3.79 -33.79 47.91
C ALA A 34 4.46 -32.60 48.61
N GLU A 35 5.04 -32.81 49.80
CA GLU A 35 5.77 -31.79 50.57
C GLU A 35 7.19 -31.57 50.01
N ASP A 36 7.88 -32.64 49.61
CA ASP A 36 9.16 -32.57 48.90
C ASP A 36 9.03 -31.87 47.53
N ASN A 37 7.95 -32.15 46.77
CA ASN A 37 7.66 -31.45 45.51
C ASN A 37 7.39 -29.95 45.72
N ARG A 38 6.63 -29.57 46.75
CA ARG A 38 6.39 -28.14 47.07
C ARG A 38 7.66 -27.40 47.45
N ARG A 39 8.55 -28.04 48.21
CA ARG A 39 9.83 -27.46 48.59
C ARG A 39 10.75 -27.27 47.38
N ALA A 40 10.78 -28.24 46.47
CA ALA A 40 11.53 -28.12 45.21
C ALA A 40 10.99 -26.97 44.33
N ASP A 41 9.66 -26.82 44.23
CA ASP A 41 9.02 -25.72 43.52
C ASP A 41 9.40 -24.35 44.09
N GLU A 42 9.33 -24.18 45.41
CA GLU A 42 9.71 -22.93 46.08
C GLU A 42 11.19 -22.58 45.86
N LEU A 43 12.09 -23.55 45.99
CA LEU A 43 13.52 -23.35 45.75
C LEU A 43 13.80 -22.94 44.30
N PHE A 44 13.16 -23.59 43.34
CA PHE A 44 13.31 -23.26 41.92
C PHE A 44 12.77 -21.87 41.59
N GLU A 45 11.56 -21.53 42.07
CA GLU A 45 10.93 -20.23 41.80
C GLU A 45 11.71 -19.07 42.44
N THR A 46 12.25 -19.26 43.65
CA THR A 46 13.09 -18.25 44.29
C THR A 46 14.42 -18.05 43.56
N ALA A 47 15.03 -19.11 43.02
CA ALA A 47 16.21 -19.02 42.18
C ALA A 47 15.92 -18.25 40.87
N MET A 48 14.82 -18.58 40.20
CA MET A 48 14.36 -17.89 38.98
C MET A 48 13.99 -16.42 39.25
N ALA A 49 13.39 -16.11 40.40
CA ALA A 49 13.10 -14.74 40.81
C ALA A 49 14.39 -13.92 41.01
N ALA A 50 15.38 -14.49 41.71
CA ALA A 50 16.69 -13.85 41.87
C ALA A 50 17.38 -13.63 40.51
N TYR A 51 17.27 -14.59 39.60
CA TYR A 51 17.79 -14.48 38.23
C TYR A 51 17.12 -13.35 37.44
N LYS A 52 15.78 -13.26 37.48
CA LYS A 52 15.01 -12.17 36.83
C LYS A 52 15.31 -10.79 37.41
N LEU A 53 15.68 -10.73 38.69
CA LEU A 53 16.10 -9.50 39.38
C LEU A 53 17.58 -9.17 39.17
N GLU A 54 18.28 -9.88 38.28
CA GLU A 54 19.68 -9.67 37.94
C GLU A 54 20.66 -9.84 39.12
N ARG A 55 20.23 -10.58 40.16
CA ARG A 55 21.06 -10.88 41.34
C ARG A 55 21.90 -12.13 41.08
N TRP A 56 22.87 -12.03 40.19
CA TRP A 56 23.57 -13.18 39.62
C TRP A 56 24.22 -14.12 40.65
N GLU A 57 24.91 -13.58 41.65
CA GLU A 57 25.55 -14.38 42.69
C GLU A 57 24.54 -15.12 43.57
N ASP A 58 23.49 -14.40 43.98
CA ASP A 58 22.40 -14.95 44.79
C ASP A 58 21.61 -16.01 44.01
N ALA A 59 21.32 -15.75 42.73
CA ALA A 59 20.66 -16.68 41.84
C ALA A 59 21.46 -17.97 41.65
N GLY A 60 22.78 -17.86 41.40
CA GLY A 60 23.66 -19.03 41.27
C GLY A 60 23.65 -19.91 42.52
N ASN A 61 23.81 -19.31 43.70
CA ASN A 61 23.75 -20.05 44.97
C ASN A 61 22.39 -20.76 45.16
N LYS A 62 21.28 -20.07 44.87
CA LYS A 62 19.93 -20.66 44.98
C LYS A 62 19.70 -21.81 43.99
N PHE A 63 20.25 -21.74 42.77
CA PHE A 63 20.20 -22.88 41.84
C PHE A 63 20.99 -24.08 42.36
N TYR A 64 22.16 -23.88 42.97
CA TYR A 64 22.90 -24.96 43.62
C TYR A 64 22.16 -25.55 44.82
N ASP A 65 21.55 -24.71 45.66
CA ASP A 65 20.72 -25.15 46.79
C ASP A 65 19.54 -26.01 46.30
N PHE A 66 18.89 -25.60 45.21
CA PHE A 66 17.82 -26.37 44.56
C PHE A 66 18.33 -27.75 44.09
N MET A 67 19.41 -27.79 43.31
CA MET A 67 19.95 -29.06 42.78
C MET A 67 20.44 -30.00 43.89
N ALA A 68 20.98 -29.45 45.00
CA ALA A 68 21.39 -30.24 46.17
C ALA A 68 20.19 -30.79 46.96
N ALA A 69 19.13 -30.00 47.10
CA ALA A 69 17.92 -30.39 47.82
C ALA A 69 17.02 -31.35 47.01
N ALA A 70 17.03 -31.27 45.68
CA ALA A 70 16.22 -32.08 44.78
C ALA A 70 17.03 -32.70 43.62
N PRO A 71 17.94 -33.67 43.88
CA PRO A 71 18.88 -34.19 42.87
C PRO A 71 18.25 -34.92 41.66
N HIS A 72 16.99 -35.35 41.78
CA HIS A 72 16.25 -36.06 40.73
C HIS A 72 15.13 -35.21 40.10
N ASP A 73 15.06 -33.91 40.41
CA ASP A 73 14.05 -33.03 39.83
C ASP A 73 14.28 -32.86 38.32
N PRO A 74 13.22 -32.96 37.48
CA PRO A 74 13.34 -32.83 36.03
C PRO A 74 13.82 -31.44 35.57
N ARG A 75 13.83 -30.41 36.43
CA ARG A 75 14.33 -29.06 36.12
C ARG A 75 15.82 -28.87 36.44
N ASN A 76 16.54 -29.91 36.86
CA ASN A 76 17.97 -29.78 37.17
C ASN A 76 18.81 -29.40 35.94
N ASP A 77 18.38 -29.79 34.74
CA ASP A 77 18.98 -29.32 33.49
C ASP A 77 18.83 -27.80 33.31
N GLN A 78 17.64 -27.27 33.57
CA GLN A 78 17.32 -25.85 33.53
C GLN A 78 18.08 -25.09 34.62
N ALA A 79 18.12 -25.63 35.84
CA ALA A 79 18.83 -25.03 36.97
C ALA A 79 20.34 -24.96 36.71
N GLN A 80 20.96 -26.04 36.24
CA GLN A 80 22.39 -26.07 35.91
C GLN A 80 22.72 -25.08 34.77
N TYR A 81 21.85 -24.97 33.76
CA TYR A 81 22.02 -23.97 32.69
C TYR A 81 22.00 -22.53 33.22
N TYR A 82 21.00 -22.17 34.02
CA TYR A 82 20.93 -20.81 34.56
C TYR A 82 22.04 -20.53 35.58
N ALA A 83 22.45 -21.51 36.37
CA ALA A 83 23.62 -21.42 37.25
C ALA A 83 24.88 -21.09 36.44
N ALA A 84 25.17 -21.86 35.39
CA ALA A 84 26.28 -21.60 34.47
C ALA A 84 26.21 -20.20 33.84
N ARG A 85 25.01 -19.80 33.40
CA ARG A 85 24.76 -18.48 32.80
C ARG A 85 25.00 -17.32 33.78
N THR A 86 24.81 -17.52 35.09
CA THR A 86 25.17 -16.49 36.08
C THR A 86 26.66 -16.15 36.07
N PHE A 87 27.54 -17.14 35.85
CA PHE A 87 28.98 -16.89 35.72
C PHE A 87 29.32 -16.14 34.45
N LEU A 88 28.65 -16.49 33.33
CA LEU A 88 28.80 -15.76 32.07
C LEU A 88 28.39 -14.29 32.23
N LEU A 89 27.24 -14.01 32.84
CA LEU A 89 26.74 -12.65 33.08
C LEU A 89 27.64 -11.83 34.02
N ARG A 90 28.38 -12.51 34.92
CA ARG A 90 29.40 -11.90 35.78
C ARG A 90 30.79 -11.82 35.12
N ASN A 91 30.91 -12.21 33.84
CA ASN A 91 32.15 -12.24 33.07
C ASN A 91 33.23 -13.21 33.62
N TYR A 92 32.83 -14.24 34.38
CA TYR A 92 33.70 -15.32 34.83
C TYR A 92 33.76 -16.44 33.79
N LEU A 93 34.36 -16.15 32.63
CA LEU A 93 34.30 -16.98 31.42
C LEU A 93 34.79 -18.42 31.64
N ASN A 94 35.92 -18.63 32.33
CA ASN A 94 36.45 -19.98 32.56
C ASN A 94 35.55 -20.81 33.48
N ARG A 95 34.93 -20.18 34.48
CA ARG A 95 33.94 -20.85 35.35
C ARG A 95 32.67 -21.17 34.59
N ALA A 96 32.18 -20.23 33.77
CA ALA A 96 31.03 -20.49 32.91
C ALA A 96 31.29 -21.69 31.97
N ILE A 97 32.50 -21.79 31.39
CA ILE A 97 32.89 -22.93 30.54
C ILE A 97 32.81 -24.27 31.30
N GLU A 98 33.34 -24.33 32.53
CA GLU A 98 33.23 -25.53 33.40
C GLU A 98 31.76 -25.89 33.68
N GLU A 99 30.96 -24.91 34.11
CA GLU A 99 29.57 -25.15 34.51
C GLU A 99 28.66 -25.56 33.34
N PHE A 100 28.89 -24.99 32.15
CA PHE A 100 28.25 -25.47 30.92
C PHE A 100 28.76 -26.86 30.54
N GLY A 101 30.01 -27.21 30.88
CA GLY A 101 30.54 -28.57 30.75
C GLY A 101 29.75 -29.59 31.56
N TYR A 102 29.48 -29.31 32.84
CA TYR A 102 28.64 -30.17 33.68
C TYR A 102 27.24 -30.34 33.10
N LEU A 103 26.61 -29.26 32.62
CA LEU A 103 25.31 -29.36 31.94
C LEU A 103 25.33 -30.34 30.76
N ILE A 104 26.37 -30.25 29.94
CA ILE A 104 26.53 -31.07 28.72
C ILE A 104 26.78 -32.54 29.07
N GLU A 105 27.54 -32.81 30.12
CA GLU A 105 27.88 -34.17 30.57
C GLU A 105 26.70 -34.85 31.26
N ASP A 106 26.01 -34.14 32.16
CA ASP A 106 24.97 -34.71 33.02
C ASP A 106 23.59 -34.74 32.34
N PHE A 107 23.31 -33.80 31.43
CA PHE A 107 22.01 -33.65 30.77
C PHE A 107 22.11 -33.62 29.23
N PRO A 108 22.75 -34.60 28.57
CA PRO A 108 23.06 -34.51 27.14
C PRO A 108 21.82 -34.34 26.25
N ASP A 109 20.66 -34.90 26.63
CA ASP A 109 19.44 -34.86 25.83
C ASP A 109 18.55 -33.62 26.09
N SER A 110 18.95 -32.73 27.00
CA SER A 110 18.17 -31.53 27.33
C SER A 110 18.20 -30.48 26.21
N GLN A 111 17.10 -29.74 26.07
CA GLN A 111 17.04 -28.53 25.26
C GLN A 111 17.94 -27.41 25.79
N PHE A 112 18.16 -27.36 27.12
CA PHE A 112 19.08 -26.41 27.74
C PHE A 112 20.54 -26.73 27.43
N THR A 113 20.87 -27.99 27.12
CA THR A 113 22.20 -28.38 26.65
C THR A 113 22.54 -27.76 25.30
N THR A 114 21.57 -27.59 24.41
CA THR A 114 21.77 -26.83 23.16
C THR A 114 22.09 -25.36 23.43
N LEU A 115 21.43 -24.75 24.42
CA LEU A 115 21.76 -23.40 24.87
C LEU A 115 23.15 -23.34 25.53
N GLY A 116 23.50 -24.36 26.31
CA GLY A 116 24.81 -24.50 26.94
C GLY A 116 25.95 -24.57 25.94
N TYR A 117 25.81 -25.35 24.86
CA TYR A 117 26.78 -25.35 23.76
C TYR A 117 26.95 -23.96 23.14
N HIS A 118 25.85 -23.24 22.87
CA HIS A 118 25.92 -21.88 22.31
C HIS A 118 26.68 -20.91 23.24
N ASP A 119 26.27 -20.86 24.52
CA ASP A 119 26.85 -19.94 25.50
C ASP A 119 28.31 -20.30 25.82
N ARG A 120 28.65 -21.60 25.87
CA ARG A 120 30.05 -22.06 26.03
C ARG A 120 30.91 -21.76 24.80
N SER A 121 30.36 -21.92 23.59
CA SER A 121 31.01 -21.46 22.36
C SER A 121 31.32 -19.96 22.43
N ALA A 122 30.36 -19.13 22.87
CA ALA A 122 30.58 -17.70 23.05
C ALA A 122 31.70 -17.39 24.06
N CYS A 123 31.76 -18.11 25.18
CA CYS A 123 32.86 -17.99 26.16
C CYS A 123 34.22 -18.34 25.54
N HIS A 124 34.30 -19.43 24.77
CA HIS A 124 35.51 -19.84 24.07
C HIS A 124 35.94 -18.80 23.02
N ARG A 125 34.99 -18.20 22.28
CA ARG A 125 35.27 -17.09 21.35
C ARG A 125 35.87 -15.88 22.07
N GLN A 126 35.31 -15.49 23.21
CA GLN A 126 35.79 -14.34 23.99
C GLN A 126 37.17 -14.59 24.62
N THR A 127 37.46 -15.83 25.00
CA THR A 127 38.78 -16.25 25.52
C THR A 127 39.79 -16.62 24.42
N ARG A 128 39.45 -16.41 23.14
CA ARG A 128 40.28 -16.72 21.95
C ARG A 128 40.62 -18.21 21.76
N GLN A 129 39.81 -19.08 22.34
CA GLN A 129 39.88 -20.53 22.13
C GLN A 129 39.01 -20.91 20.93
N VAL A 130 39.54 -20.77 19.71
CA VAL A 130 38.75 -20.92 18.48
C VAL A 130 38.30 -22.35 18.24
N GLU A 131 39.18 -23.34 18.38
CA GLU A 131 38.83 -24.75 18.09
C GLU A 131 37.74 -25.30 19.03
N PRO A 132 37.77 -25.07 20.37
CA PRO A 132 36.65 -25.43 21.24
C PRO A 132 35.35 -24.68 20.90
N ALA A 133 35.43 -23.41 20.51
CA ALA A 133 34.26 -22.66 20.08
C ALA A 133 33.60 -23.24 18.81
N VAL A 134 34.41 -23.70 17.85
CA VAL A 134 33.95 -24.39 16.64
C VAL A 134 33.27 -25.71 17.02
N ALA A 135 33.91 -26.51 17.87
CA ALA A 135 33.36 -27.79 18.32
C ALA A 135 31.98 -27.63 18.98
N ASP A 136 31.82 -26.62 19.86
CA ASP A 136 30.55 -26.34 20.53
C ASP A 136 29.48 -25.84 19.55
N ALA A 137 29.82 -24.90 18.68
CA ALA A 137 28.89 -24.39 17.68
C ALA A 137 28.44 -25.50 16.70
N GLU A 138 29.33 -26.45 16.37
CA GLU A 138 28.96 -27.63 15.57
C GLU A 138 27.92 -28.50 16.28
N GLN A 139 28.00 -28.64 17.62
CA GLN A 139 26.99 -29.37 18.38
C GLN A 139 25.64 -28.67 18.36
N VAL A 140 25.61 -27.33 18.40
CA VAL A 140 24.37 -26.57 18.27
C VAL A 140 23.71 -26.88 16.92
N ILE A 141 24.43 -26.71 15.81
CA ILE A 141 23.82 -26.83 14.47
C ILE A 141 23.50 -28.27 14.05
N ARG A 142 24.08 -29.28 14.73
CA ARG A 142 23.77 -30.70 14.52
C ARG A 142 22.44 -31.10 15.17
N ARG A 143 22.04 -30.42 16.24
CA ARG A 143 20.78 -30.69 16.93
C ARG A 143 19.59 -30.15 16.13
N PRO A 144 18.45 -30.88 16.12
CA PRO A 144 17.27 -30.43 15.39
C PRO A 144 16.66 -29.19 16.07
N VAL A 145 16.36 -28.16 15.29
CA VAL A 145 15.67 -26.95 15.74
C VAL A 145 14.32 -26.84 15.05
N LYS A 146 13.27 -26.55 15.82
CA LYS A 146 11.92 -26.33 15.28
C LYS A 146 11.80 -24.90 14.75
N ILE A 147 11.00 -24.75 13.69
CA ILE A 147 10.71 -23.43 13.10
C ILE A 147 9.80 -22.64 14.05
N TYR A 148 10.19 -21.40 14.35
CA TYR A 148 9.45 -20.48 15.21
C TYR A 148 8.51 -19.59 14.38
N HIS A 149 7.22 -19.53 14.76
CA HIS A 149 6.16 -18.79 14.05
C HIS A 149 5.44 -17.71 14.90
N GLY A 150 5.79 -17.46 16.16
CA GLY A 150 5.07 -16.47 16.99
C GLY A 150 5.33 -16.50 18.51
N GLU A 151 4.77 -15.52 19.23
CA GLU A 151 5.29 -14.91 20.49
C GLU A 151 5.15 -15.67 21.82
N GLU A 152 4.69 -16.92 21.85
CA GLU A 152 4.33 -17.58 23.12
C GLU A 152 5.42 -18.46 23.73
N ASP A 153 6.46 -18.84 22.97
CA ASP A 153 7.54 -19.72 23.46
C ASP A 153 8.92 -19.03 23.37
N ALA A 154 9.33 -18.42 24.48
CA ALA A 154 10.60 -17.72 24.61
C ALA A 154 11.81 -18.65 24.45
N LEU A 155 11.70 -19.93 24.85
CA LEU A 155 12.78 -20.90 24.77
C LEU A 155 12.97 -21.36 23.33
N LEU A 156 11.88 -21.67 22.63
CA LEU A 156 11.92 -22.01 21.22
C LEU A 156 12.50 -20.88 20.37
N ARG A 157 12.13 -19.62 20.68
CA ARG A 157 12.71 -18.44 20.05
C ARG A 157 14.21 -18.36 20.27
N GLN A 158 14.66 -18.51 21.53
CA GLN A 158 16.08 -18.45 21.88
C GLN A 158 16.88 -19.57 21.20
N LEU A 159 16.36 -20.80 21.18
CA LEU A 159 16.98 -21.93 20.48
C LEU A 159 17.13 -21.66 18.98
N TYR A 160 16.10 -21.10 18.34
CA TYR A 160 16.14 -20.70 16.93
C TYR A 160 17.17 -19.61 16.65
N GLU A 161 17.17 -18.53 17.46
CA GLU A 161 18.09 -17.40 17.30
C GLU A 161 19.55 -17.82 17.51
N ASN A 162 19.81 -18.64 18.53
CA ASN A 162 21.14 -19.18 18.84
C ASN A 162 21.64 -20.10 17.72
N HIS A 163 20.80 -21.04 17.26
CA HIS A 163 21.12 -21.93 16.15
C HIS A 163 21.48 -21.14 14.89
N ARG A 164 20.65 -20.15 14.54
CA ARG A 164 20.91 -19.27 13.40
C ARG A 164 22.24 -18.53 13.57
N ALA A 165 22.50 -17.95 14.75
CA ALA A 165 23.73 -17.22 15.03
C ALA A 165 24.99 -18.09 14.87
N ASP A 166 24.97 -19.32 15.36
CA ASP A 166 26.11 -20.24 15.25
C ASP A 166 26.31 -20.75 13.81
N VAL A 167 25.24 -20.96 13.04
CA VAL A 167 25.36 -21.24 11.59
C VAL A 167 26.13 -20.12 10.89
N PHE A 168 25.74 -18.85 11.11
CA PHE A 168 26.40 -17.72 10.46
C PHE A 168 27.85 -17.53 10.93
N TRP A 169 28.11 -17.73 12.22
CA TRP A 169 29.46 -17.64 12.74
C TRP A 169 30.38 -18.73 12.18
N LEU A 170 29.94 -20.00 12.19
CA LEU A 170 30.68 -21.12 11.61
C LEU A 170 30.91 -20.93 10.12
N ALA A 171 29.86 -20.58 9.36
CA ALA A 171 29.98 -20.38 7.93
C ALA A 171 30.99 -19.28 7.60
N LYS A 172 30.96 -18.15 8.33
CA LYS A 172 31.97 -17.10 8.18
C LYS A 172 33.38 -17.59 8.53
N HIS A 173 33.54 -18.31 9.64
CA HIS A 173 34.81 -18.89 10.06
C HIS A 173 35.41 -19.80 8.99
N TYR A 174 34.62 -20.71 8.43
CA TYR A 174 35.07 -21.61 7.36
C TYR A 174 35.39 -20.86 6.06
N LEU A 175 34.61 -19.82 5.70
CA LEU A 175 34.88 -19.01 4.51
C LEU A 175 36.21 -18.23 4.62
N GLU A 176 36.52 -17.68 5.80
CA GLU A 176 37.82 -17.01 6.06
C GLU A 176 39.00 -17.96 5.84
N ARG A 177 38.81 -19.26 6.10
CA ARG A 177 39.78 -20.34 5.90
C ARG A 177 39.73 -20.99 4.51
N LYS A 178 38.83 -20.52 3.64
CA LYS A 178 38.56 -21.10 2.30
C LYS A 178 38.03 -22.54 2.33
N GLU A 179 37.43 -22.95 3.45
CA GLU A 179 36.81 -24.26 3.65
C GLU A 179 35.33 -24.22 3.18
N THR A 180 35.13 -23.99 1.88
CA THR A 180 33.79 -23.74 1.30
C THR A 180 32.77 -24.83 1.59
N ASP A 181 33.15 -26.10 1.50
CA ASP A 181 32.21 -27.21 1.67
C ASP A 181 31.64 -27.26 3.10
N LEU A 182 32.44 -26.89 4.10
CA LEU A 182 32.00 -26.77 5.50
C LEU A 182 31.08 -25.57 5.69
N ALA A 183 31.38 -24.43 5.05
CA ALA A 183 30.51 -23.26 5.09
C ALA A 183 29.13 -23.54 4.47
N VAL A 184 29.10 -24.23 3.33
CA VAL A 184 27.85 -24.66 2.68
C VAL A 184 27.10 -25.65 3.56
N ALA A 185 27.79 -26.62 4.17
CA ALA A 185 27.19 -27.58 5.09
C ALA A 185 26.56 -26.88 6.31
N ALA A 186 27.20 -25.84 6.85
CA ALA A 186 26.66 -25.03 7.92
C ALA A 186 25.39 -24.28 7.48
N TYR A 187 25.41 -23.56 6.35
CA TYR A 187 24.22 -22.83 5.86
C TYR A 187 23.03 -23.74 5.55
N ARG A 188 23.28 -24.98 5.09
CA ARG A 188 22.22 -25.99 4.89
C ARG A 188 21.52 -26.42 6.18
N ARG A 189 22.06 -26.10 7.36
CA ARG A 189 21.41 -26.31 8.66
C ARG A 189 20.43 -25.19 9.02
N LEU A 190 20.29 -24.13 8.22
CA LEU A 190 19.28 -23.12 8.47
C LEU A 190 17.87 -23.73 8.37
N PRO A 191 16.94 -23.43 9.30
CA PRO A 191 15.63 -24.09 9.35
C PRO A 191 14.72 -23.70 8.19
N TYR A 192 14.87 -22.48 7.67
CA TYR A 192 14.11 -22.00 6.52
C TYR A 192 14.85 -22.35 5.23
N GLU A 193 14.26 -23.24 4.43
CA GLU A 193 14.85 -23.73 3.17
C GLU A 193 15.27 -22.59 2.23
N MET A 194 14.43 -21.57 2.06
CA MET A 194 14.76 -20.43 1.19
C MET A 194 15.84 -19.52 1.77
N GLU A 195 15.98 -19.45 3.10
CA GLU A 195 17.08 -18.73 3.73
C GLU A 195 18.40 -19.48 3.54
N ALA A 196 18.38 -20.81 3.75
CA ALA A 196 19.51 -21.70 3.48
C ALA A 196 19.97 -21.57 2.03
N PHE A 197 19.03 -21.69 1.08
CA PHE A 197 19.26 -21.56 -0.34
C PHE A 197 19.97 -20.24 -0.69
N ARG A 198 19.48 -19.10 -0.20
CA ARG A 198 20.08 -17.78 -0.51
C ARG A 198 21.53 -17.67 -0.04
N ASN A 199 21.83 -18.13 1.18
CA ASN A 199 23.18 -18.05 1.72
C ASN A 199 24.15 -18.98 0.96
N VAL A 200 23.71 -20.19 0.60
CA VAL A 200 24.53 -21.11 -0.22
C VAL A 200 24.76 -20.55 -1.63
N VAL A 201 23.75 -19.91 -2.24
CA VAL A 201 23.89 -19.25 -3.54
C VAL A 201 24.91 -18.11 -3.47
N ASP A 202 24.91 -17.29 -2.41
CA ASP A 202 25.90 -16.20 -2.23
C ASP A 202 27.33 -16.76 -2.15
N VAL A 203 27.52 -17.90 -1.48
CA VAL A 203 28.81 -18.60 -1.42
C VAL A 203 29.28 -19.05 -2.80
N TYR A 204 28.46 -19.82 -3.55
CA TYR A 204 28.86 -20.30 -4.87
C TYR A 204 29.02 -19.18 -5.89
N TYR A 205 28.23 -18.11 -5.76
CA TYR A 205 28.40 -16.93 -6.58
C TYR A 205 29.75 -16.24 -6.33
N GLY A 206 30.15 -16.08 -5.06
CA GLY A 206 31.46 -15.54 -4.71
C GLY A 206 32.62 -16.35 -5.30
N LEU A 207 32.41 -17.64 -5.58
CA LEU A 207 33.36 -18.52 -6.25
C LEU A 207 33.23 -18.54 -7.78
N GLY A 208 32.16 -17.97 -8.34
CA GLY A 208 31.84 -18.05 -9.76
C GLY A 208 31.36 -19.45 -10.21
N ASP A 209 30.93 -20.31 -9.29
CA ASP A 209 30.46 -21.67 -9.60
C ASP A 209 28.97 -21.68 -9.94
N PHE A 210 28.65 -21.24 -11.16
CA PHE A 210 27.28 -21.13 -11.64
C PHE A 210 26.61 -22.48 -11.89
N ALA A 211 27.39 -23.54 -12.12
CA ALA A 211 26.86 -24.89 -12.33
C ALA A 211 26.21 -25.39 -11.04
N ARG A 212 26.89 -25.23 -9.89
CA ARG A 212 26.32 -25.59 -8.59
C ARG A 212 25.08 -24.78 -8.23
N ILE A 213 25.02 -23.50 -8.60
CA ILE A 213 23.81 -22.68 -8.37
C ILE A 213 22.60 -23.24 -9.14
N GLN A 214 22.81 -23.67 -10.39
CA GLN A 214 21.74 -24.27 -11.19
C GLN A 214 21.28 -25.60 -10.57
N GLU A 215 22.21 -26.46 -10.16
CA GLU A 215 21.89 -27.73 -9.48
C GLU A 215 21.09 -27.51 -8.19
N LEU A 216 21.43 -26.48 -7.41
CA LEU A 216 20.66 -26.14 -6.20
C LEU A 216 19.22 -25.77 -6.52
N ILE A 217 19.00 -24.98 -7.57
CA ILE A 217 17.65 -24.59 -7.99
C ILE A 217 16.89 -25.81 -8.48
N ASP A 218 17.51 -26.65 -9.29
CA ASP A 218 16.87 -27.84 -9.86
C ASP A 218 16.49 -28.86 -8.76
N GLY A 219 17.25 -28.89 -7.66
CA GLY A 219 16.99 -29.70 -6.48
C GLY A 219 15.93 -29.16 -5.52
N LEU A 220 15.47 -27.91 -5.67
CA LEU A 220 14.38 -27.37 -4.84
C LEU A 220 13.04 -28.07 -5.15
N GLN A 221 12.17 -28.14 -4.15
CA GLN A 221 10.79 -28.56 -4.38
C GLN A 221 10.13 -27.72 -5.48
N ALA A 222 9.24 -28.34 -6.27
CA ALA A 222 8.60 -27.66 -7.40
C ALA A 222 7.90 -26.34 -7.00
N SER A 223 7.31 -26.26 -5.81
CA SER A 223 6.71 -25.05 -5.24
C SER A 223 7.70 -23.92 -4.99
N ASN A 224 8.96 -24.24 -4.68
CA ASN A 224 10.00 -23.30 -4.27
C ASN A 224 10.94 -22.91 -5.42
N ARG A 225 10.98 -23.69 -6.52
CA ARG A 225 11.82 -23.40 -7.69
C ARG A 225 11.58 -22.02 -8.28
N HIS A 226 10.30 -21.64 -8.46
CA HIS A 226 9.91 -20.33 -8.98
C HIS A 226 10.49 -19.18 -8.15
N GLU A 227 10.32 -19.26 -6.83
CA GLU A 227 10.83 -18.26 -5.89
C GLU A 227 12.36 -18.28 -5.82
N GLY A 228 12.98 -19.47 -5.87
CA GLY A 228 14.44 -19.61 -5.97
C GLY A 228 15.04 -18.88 -7.17
N PHE A 229 14.40 -18.98 -8.34
CA PHE A 229 14.80 -18.22 -9.54
C PHE A 229 14.66 -16.71 -9.32
N LYS A 230 13.54 -16.23 -8.77
CA LYS A 230 13.37 -14.79 -8.46
C LYS A 230 14.48 -14.26 -7.56
N TYR A 231 14.79 -14.97 -6.48
CA TYR A 231 15.88 -14.55 -5.58
C TYR A 231 17.22 -14.50 -6.28
N LEU A 232 17.53 -15.48 -7.14
CA LEU A 232 18.76 -15.46 -7.91
C LEU A 232 18.82 -14.24 -8.85
N ILE A 233 17.73 -13.95 -9.55
CA ILE A 233 17.60 -12.82 -10.46
C ILE A 233 17.81 -11.48 -9.72
N GLU A 234 17.13 -11.28 -8.59
CA GLU A 234 17.30 -10.08 -7.75
C GLU A 234 18.72 -9.95 -7.22
N PHE A 235 19.31 -11.06 -6.80
CA PHE A 235 20.67 -11.09 -6.27
C PHE A 235 21.69 -10.68 -7.36
N TYR A 236 21.59 -11.22 -8.57
CA TYR A 236 22.44 -10.83 -9.69
C TYR A 236 22.27 -9.36 -10.09
N ALA A 237 21.04 -8.87 -10.08
CA ALA A 237 20.78 -7.45 -10.32
C ALA A 237 21.46 -6.56 -9.26
N LYS A 238 21.31 -6.88 -7.97
CA LYS A 238 21.91 -6.12 -6.85
C LYS A 238 23.44 -6.14 -6.87
N ARG A 239 24.05 -7.26 -7.26
CA ARG A 239 25.52 -7.41 -7.33
C ARG A 239 26.13 -6.83 -8.62
N GLY A 240 25.32 -6.32 -9.55
CA GLY A 240 25.81 -5.81 -10.84
C GLY A 240 26.28 -6.90 -11.81
N ALA A 241 25.82 -8.14 -11.63
CA ALA A 241 26.17 -9.29 -12.47
C ALA A 241 25.40 -9.29 -13.80
N VAL A 242 25.57 -8.23 -14.59
CA VAL A 242 24.72 -7.95 -15.76
C VAL A 242 24.77 -9.07 -16.80
N ASN A 243 25.96 -9.62 -17.08
CA ASN A 243 26.11 -10.68 -18.09
C ASN A 243 25.38 -11.97 -17.70
N GLN A 244 25.44 -12.34 -16.42
CA GLN A 244 24.76 -13.50 -15.87
C GLN A 244 23.25 -13.31 -15.91
N LEU A 245 22.77 -12.12 -15.54
CA LEU A 245 21.37 -11.75 -15.61
C LEU A 245 20.86 -11.81 -17.07
N LYS A 246 21.62 -11.30 -18.04
CA LYS A 246 21.31 -11.41 -19.47
C LYS A 246 21.25 -12.87 -19.93
N GLY A 247 22.19 -13.71 -19.50
CA GLY A 247 22.18 -15.14 -19.83
C GLY A 247 20.98 -15.90 -19.27
N ILE A 248 20.55 -15.61 -18.03
CA ILE A 248 19.29 -16.15 -17.49
C ILE A 248 18.11 -15.67 -18.33
N PHE A 249 18.06 -14.36 -18.60
CA PHE A 249 16.96 -13.75 -19.32
C PHE A 249 16.81 -14.33 -20.73
N GLU A 250 17.91 -14.46 -21.49
CA GLU A 250 17.87 -15.03 -22.84
C GLU A 250 17.41 -16.49 -22.84
N ARG A 251 17.75 -17.29 -21.82
CA ARG A 251 17.22 -18.65 -21.65
C ARG A 251 15.72 -18.65 -21.39
N LEU A 252 15.24 -17.78 -20.48
CA LEU A 252 13.81 -17.67 -20.18
C LEU A 252 12.99 -17.28 -21.42
N LEU A 253 13.52 -16.42 -22.29
CA LEU A 253 12.85 -16.02 -23.53
C LEU A 253 12.79 -17.15 -24.57
N GLN A 254 13.66 -18.17 -24.47
CA GLN A 254 13.75 -19.30 -25.39
C GLN A 254 13.04 -20.57 -24.87
N GLU A 255 12.34 -20.47 -23.73
CA GLU A 255 11.60 -21.60 -23.15
C GLU A 255 10.58 -22.15 -24.15
N LYS A 256 10.59 -23.46 -24.37
CA LYS A 256 9.75 -24.12 -25.41
C LYS A 256 8.30 -24.21 -24.97
N GLU A 257 8.07 -24.40 -23.68
CA GLU A 257 6.73 -24.56 -23.09
C GLU A 257 6.52 -23.53 -21.96
N PRO A 258 6.40 -22.24 -22.30
CA PRO A 258 6.27 -21.18 -21.29
C PRO A 258 4.94 -21.29 -20.54
N THR A 259 5.05 -21.25 -19.21
CA THR A 259 3.92 -21.25 -18.26
C THR A 259 3.70 -19.85 -17.67
N ASP A 260 2.66 -19.67 -16.86
CA ASP A 260 2.43 -18.41 -16.15
C ASP A 260 3.57 -18.08 -15.16
N ALA A 261 4.25 -19.11 -14.63
CA ALA A 261 5.47 -18.95 -13.85
C ALA A 261 6.63 -18.43 -14.72
N THR A 262 6.81 -18.98 -15.92
CA THR A 262 7.79 -18.47 -16.90
C THR A 262 7.47 -17.01 -17.27
N ASP A 263 6.20 -16.68 -17.50
CA ASP A 263 5.75 -15.33 -17.81
C ASP A 263 6.06 -14.33 -16.69
N ASP A 264 5.94 -14.75 -15.43
CA ASP A 264 6.29 -13.96 -14.24
C ASP A 264 7.81 -13.80 -14.11
N LEU A 265 8.61 -14.86 -14.31
CA LEU A 265 10.08 -14.78 -14.29
C LEU A 265 10.63 -13.89 -15.40
N VAL A 266 10.11 -14.01 -16.64
CA VAL A 266 10.50 -13.14 -17.76
C VAL A 266 10.22 -11.68 -17.40
N TRP A 267 9.02 -11.39 -16.89
CA TRP A 267 8.65 -10.02 -16.53
C TRP A 267 9.48 -9.47 -15.37
N HIS A 268 9.64 -10.27 -14.31
CA HIS A 268 10.44 -9.92 -13.13
C HIS A 268 11.91 -9.64 -13.51
N THR A 269 12.51 -10.50 -14.33
CA THR A 269 13.88 -10.33 -14.83
C THR A 269 14.02 -9.07 -15.68
N GLY A 270 13.09 -8.84 -16.61
CA GLY A 270 13.04 -7.63 -17.42
C GLY A 270 12.96 -6.36 -16.56
N GLY A 271 12.16 -6.40 -15.50
CA GLY A 271 12.04 -5.31 -14.53
C GLY A 271 13.33 -5.02 -13.76
N GLN A 272 14.12 -6.05 -13.39
CA GLN A 272 15.37 -5.84 -12.67
C GLN A 272 16.41 -5.02 -13.45
N PHE A 273 16.36 -5.03 -14.78
CA PHE A 273 17.25 -4.20 -15.60
C PHE A 273 17.00 -2.69 -15.42
N TRP A 274 15.83 -2.29 -14.92
CA TRP A 274 15.55 -0.90 -14.56
C TRP A 274 16.52 -0.38 -13.49
N ASN A 275 16.82 -1.21 -12.49
CA ASN A 275 17.73 -0.88 -11.41
C ASN A 275 19.19 -0.73 -11.87
N ILE A 276 19.53 -1.34 -13.02
CA ILE A 276 20.86 -1.24 -13.62
C ILE A 276 20.97 0.03 -14.47
N GLY A 277 19.92 0.35 -15.23
CA GLY A 277 19.84 1.59 -15.99
C GLY A 277 18.84 1.52 -17.14
N ARG A 278 18.37 2.69 -17.59
CA ARG A 278 17.34 2.82 -18.63
C ARG A 278 17.69 2.07 -19.92
N GLU A 279 18.93 2.19 -20.40
CA GLU A 279 19.37 1.51 -21.64
C GLU A 279 19.29 -0.02 -21.53
N GLN A 280 19.66 -0.58 -20.36
CA GLN A 280 19.59 -2.03 -20.13
C GLN A 280 18.14 -2.50 -20.03
N TRP A 281 17.27 -1.70 -19.42
CA TRP A 281 15.84 -1.97 -19.37
C TRP A 281 15.19 -1.91 -20.75
N GLU A 282 15.50 -0.90 -21.57
CA GLU A 282 14.98 -0.80 -22.94
C GLU A 282 15.45 -1.99 -23.79
N TRP A 283 16.73 -2.38 -23.66
CA TRP A 283 17.23 -3.61 -24.26
C TRP A 283 16.41 -4.84 -23.85
N ALA A 284 16.11 -4.97 -22.56
CA ALA A 284 15.35 -6.11 -22.04
C ALA A 284 13.90 -6.13 -22.55
N MET A 285 13.22 -4.99 -22.58
CA MET A 285 11.86 -4.88 -23.09
C MET A 285 11.80 -5.14 -24.60
N ARG A 286 12.78 -4.65 -25.38
CA ARG A 286 12.89 -4.96 -26.81
C ARG A 286 13.12 -6.46 -27.05
N ARG A 287 13.91 -7.12 -26.19
CA ARG A 287 14.09 -8.58 -26.23
C ARG A 287 12.78 -9.33 -25.97
N ILE A 288 11.99 -8.93 -24.95
CA ILE A 288 10.67 -9.52 -24.69
C ILE A 288 9.75 -9.32 -25.90
N SER A 289 9.69 -8.11 -26.44
CA SER A 289 8.88 -7.78 -27.61
C SER A 289 9.18 -8.66 -28.82
N SER A 290 10.47 -8.89 -29.11
CA SER A 290 10.89 -9.61 -30.30
C SER A 290 10.88 -11.13 -30.14
N HIS A 291 11.13 -11.65 -28.93
CA HIS A 291 11.38 -13.08 -28.74
C HIS A 291 10.35 -13.79 -27.84
N TYR A 292 9.44 -13.07 -27.17
CA TYR A 292 8.51 -13.67 -26.21
C TYR A 292 7.06 -13.17 -26.38
N PRO A 293 6.29 -13.77 -27.32
CA PRO A 293 4.95 -13.30 -27.70
C PRO A 293 3.96 -13.13 -26.54
N ARG A 294 4.02 -13.99 -25.52
CA ARG A 294 3.12 -13.97 -24.35
C ARG A 294 3.18 -12.66 -23.54
N ARG A 295 4.31 -11.94 -23.58
CA ARG A 295 4.49 -10.63 -22.90
C ARG A 295 4.85 -9.49 -23.85
N ALA A 296 4.90 -9.73 -25.17
CA ALA A 296 5.33 -8.74 -26.14
C ALA A 296 4.47 -7.47 -26.12
N ARG A 297 3.13 -7.60 -26.04
CA ARG A 297 2.21 -6.45 -25.95
C ARG A 297 2.47 -5.56 -24.76
N ARG A 298 2.70 -6.18 -23.60
CA ARG A 298 3.01 -5.46 -22.36
C ARG A 298 4.37 -4.76 -22.46
N ALA A 299 5.38 -5.44 -22.98
CA ALA A 299 6.71 -4.85 -23.15
C ALA A 299 6.73 -3.67 -24.12
N ASP A 300 6.04 -3.80 -25.27
CA ASP A 300 5.91 -2.71 -26.24
C ASP A 300 5.15 -1.51 -25.64
N TYR A 301 4.12 -1.77 -24.83
CA TYR A 301 3.37 -0.71 -24.15
C TYR A 301 4.23 0.05 -23.13
N GLU A 302 5.01 -0.65 -22.31
CA GLU A 302 5.90 0.02 -21.35
C GLU A 302 7.00 0.82 -22.07
N LEU A 303 7.56 0.30 -23.17
CA LEU A 303 8.47 1.07 -24.01
C LEU A 303 7.83 2.38 -24.52
N ALA A 304 6.60 2.30 -25.02
CA ALA A 304 5.85 3.48 -25.45
C ALA A 304 5.61 4.46 -24.29
N ARG A 305 5.17 3.95 -23.14
CA ARG A 305 4.88 4.74 -21.93
C ARG A 305 6.07 5.52 -21.39
N HIS A 306 7.27 4.94 -21.46
CA HIS A 306 8.49 5.57 -20.94
C HIS A 306 9.21 6.47 -21.95
N SER A 307 8.85 6.41 -23.23
CA SER A 307 9.58 7.09 -24.30
C SER A 307 8.73 8.03 -25.15
N TRP A 308 7.40 8.07 -25.00
CA TRP A 308 6.53 8.89 -25.84
C TRP A 308 6.88 10.39 -25.84
N GLU A 309 7.43 10.91 -24.74
CA GLU A 309 7.82 12.31 -24.64
C GLU A 309 8.98 12.68 -25.58
N ASN A 310 9.75 11.70 -26.04
CA ASN A 310 10.84 11.87 -27.00
C ASN A 310 10.27 11.87 -28.43
N PRO A 311 10.38 12.98 -29.19
CA PRO A 311 10.03 13.07 -30.59
C PRO A 311 10.51 11.93 -31.49
N ALA A 312 11.71 11.40 -31.20
CA ALA A 312 12.32 10.34 -32.00
C ALA A 312 11.57 8.99 -31.93
N PHE A 313 10.67 8.82 -30.96
CA PHE A 313 9.90 7.58 -30.75
C PHE A 313 8.54 7.54 -31.47
N LEU A 314 8.19 8.57 -32.26
CA LEU A 314 6.89 8.64 -32.94
C LEU A 314 6.62 7.44 -33.85
N ASP A 315 7.65 6.94 -34.54
CA ASP A 315 7.53 5.78 -35.43
C ASP A 315 7.25 4.51 -34.61
N GLU A 316 7.91 4.33 -33.46
CA GLU A 316 7.63 3.23 -32.54
C GLU A 316 6.20 3.29 -31.96
N LEU A 317 5.68 4.48 -31.65
CA LEU A 317 4.29 4.63 -31.22
C LEU A 317 3.32 4.21 -32.34
N GLU A 318 3.57 4.59 -33.60
CA GLU A 318 2.74 4.14 -34.72
C GLU A 318 2.86 2.63 -34.96
N LEU A 319 4.07 2.06 -34.84
CA LEU A 319 4.27 0.61 -34.95
C LEU A 319 3.47 -0.16 -33.90
N PHE A 320 3.41 0.34 -32.65
CA PHE A 320 2.56 -0.24 -31.61
C PHE A 320 1.08 -0.27 -32.05
N VAL A 321 0.58 0.87 -32.52
CA VAL A 321 -0.82 1.01 -32.95
C VAL A 321 -1.14 0.09 -34.12
N ILE A 322 -0.25 -0.02 -35.11
CA ILE A 322 -0.41 -0.92 -36.27
C ILE A 322 -0.41 -2.39 -35.82
N LYS A 323 0.48 -2.76 -34.88
CA LYS A 323 0.64 -4.13 -34.38
C LYS A 323 -0.57 -4.61 -33.60
N TYR A 324 -1.12 -3.79 -32.69
CA TYR A 324 -2.18 -4.21 -31.76
C TYR A 324 -3.60 -3.77 -32.15
N ARG A 325 -3.74 -2.70 -32.95
CA ARG A 325 -4.97 -2.19 -33.58
C ARG A 325 -6.05 -1.65 -32.64
N SER A 326 -6.33 -2.29 -31.51
CA SER A 326 -7.37 -1.88 -30.56
C SER A 326 -7.06 -2.32 -29.12
N GLY A 327 -7.66 -1.61 -28.16
CA GLY A 327 -7.51 -1.82 -26.71
C GLY A 327 -7.24 -0.51 -25.98
N ASN A 328 -7.42 -0.50 -24.66
CA ASN A 328 -7.20 0.71 -23.85
C ASN A 328 -5.75 1.20 -23.91
N ASP A 329 -4.80 0.27 -23.99
CA ASP A 329 -3.38 0.55 -24.20
C ASP A 329 -3.09 1.17 -25.57
N VAL A 330 -3.83 0.78 -26.62
CA VAL A 330 -3.76 1.42 -27.95
C VAL A 330 -4.32 2.84 -27.88
N ASP A 331 -5.41 3.07 -27.15
CA ASP A 331 -5.98 4.41 -26.94
C ASP A 331 -5.00 5.33 -26.19
N ASP A 332 -4.32 4.81 -25.16
CA ASP A 332 -3.26 5.52 -24.45
C ASP A 332 -2.10 5.90 -25.39
N VAL A 333 -1.63 4.95 -26.21
CA VAL A 333 -0.52 5.19 -27.14
C VAL A 333 -0.91 6.17 -28.24
N LEU A 334 -2.11 6.08 -28.80
CA LEU A 334 -2.65 7.06 -29.75
C LEU A 334 -2.71 8.45 -29.12
N ARG A 335 -3.15 8.55 -27.87
CA ARG A 335 -3.16 9.81 -27.13
C ARG A 335 -1.75 10.38 -26.95
N TRP A 336 -0.80 9.57 -26.50
CA TRP A 336 0.59 10.01 -26.32
C TRP A 336 1.21 10.47 -27.64
N LYS A 337 0.96 9.72 -28.72
CA LYS A 337 1.39 10.09 -30.07
C LYS A 337 0.81 11.44 -30.49
N GLY A 338 -0.49 11.66 -30.27
CA GLY A 338 -1.14 12.95 -30.54
C GLY A 338 -0.51 14.11 -29.77
N ILE A 339 -0.24 13.93 -28.46
CA ILE A 339 0.42 14.96 -27.64
C ILE A 339 1.83 15.27 -28.18
N THR A 340 2.60 14.24 -28.56
CA THR A 340 3.94 14.43 -29.11
C THR A 340 3.90 15.18 -30.45
N LEU A 341 2.92 14.90 -31.31
CA LEU A 341 2.70 15.65 -32.55
C LEU A 341 2.33 17.12 -32.30
N GLU A 342 1.47 17.40 -31.31
CA GLU A 342 1.13 18.79 -30.93
C GLU A 342 2.35 19.57 -30.44
N ARG A 343 3.18 18.94 -29.58
CA ARG A 343 4.45 19.53 -29.11
C ARG A 343 5.40 19.84 -30.28
N GLN A 344 5.34 19.06 -31.36
CA GLN A 344 6.08 19.32 -32.60
C GLN A 344 5.42 20.34 -33.53
N GLY A 345 4.21 20.82 -33.22
CA GLY A 345 3.48 21.79 -34.04
C GLY A 345 2.70 21.16 -35.18
N GLN A 346 2.29 19.89 -35.03
CA GLN A 346 1.48 19.14 -36.01
C GLN A 346 0.07 18.80 -35.46
N PRO A 347 -0.75 19.79 -35.07
CA PRO A 347 -2.03 19.53 -34.41
C PRO A 347 -3.05 18.82 -35.32
N GLU A 348 -2.97 19.01 -36.65
CA GLU A 348 -3.86 18.30 -37.58
C GLU A 348 -3.61 16.79 -37.60
N ALA A 349 -2.34 16.39 -37.59
CA ALA A 349 -1.94 14.99 -37.49
C ALA A 349 -2.38 14.40 -36.13
N ALA A 350 -2.19 15.15 -35.04
CA ALA A 350 -2.65 14.76 -33.71
C ALA A 350 -4.16 14.51 -33.67
N ARG A 351 -4.97 15.42 -34.22
CA ARG A 351 -6.43 15.27 -34.30
C ARG A 351 -6.85 14.05 -35.12
N LYS A 352 -6.13 13.73 -36.20
CA LYS A 352 -6.37 12.50 -36.97
C LYS A 352 -6.11 11.26 -36.10
N ASP A 353 -5.07 11.27 -35.28
CA ASP A 353 -4.77 10.17 -34.36
C ASP A 353 -5.78 10.08 -33.21
N TYR A 354 -6.23 11.21 -32.65
CA TYR A 354 -7.25 11.16 -31.59
C TYR A 354 -8.57 10.56 -32.07
N ARG A 355 -8.95 10.80 -33.33
CA ARG A 355 -10.15 10.20 -33.93
C ARG A 355 -10.05 8.69 -34.14
N ARG A 356 -8.87 8.09 -33.96
CA ARG A 356 -8.66 6.63 -34.01
C ARG A 356 -8.90 5.94 -32.66
N LEU A 357 -9.09 6.69 -31.57
CA LEU A 357 -9.36 6.10 -30.25
C LEU A 357 -10.63 5.24 -30.29
N GLY A 358 -10.57 4.07 -29.68
CA GLY A 358 -11.71 3.18 -29.49
C GLY A 358 -12.80 3.85 -28.65
N ASN A 359 -12.41 4.61 -27.62
CA ASN A 359 -13.32 5.55 -26.95
C ASN A 359 -13.49 6.83 -27.80
N THR A 360 -14.48 6.80 -28.69
CA THR A 360 -14.71 7.89 -29.65
C THR A 360 -15.02 9.23 -28.97
N ALA A 361 -15.75 9.22 -27.84
CA ALA A 361 -16.03 10.45 -27.08
C ALA A 361 -14.74 11.08 -26.53
N LEU A 362 -13.84 10.25 -26.00
CA LEU A 362 -12.53 10.70 -25.55
C LEU A 362 -11.66 11.20 -26.72
N GLY A 363 -11.75 10.57 -27.89
CA GLY A 363 -11.10 11.02 -29.12
C GLY A 363 -11.55 12.43 -29.54
N HIS A 364 -12.86 12.69 -29.55
CA HIS A 364 -13.40 14.03 -29.81
C HIS A 364 -12.98 15.04 -28.74
N TRP A 365 -12.93 14.63 -27.47
CA TRP A 365 -12.46 15.49 -26.38
C TRP A 365 -11.02 15.95 -26.61
N PHE A 366 -10.10 15.02 -26.88
CA PHE A 366 -8.70 15.38 -27.15
C PHE A 366 -8.54 16.17 -28.45
N ALA A 367 -9.34 15.88 -29.48
CA ALA A 367 -9.35 16.68 -30.69
C ALA A 367 -9.78 18.13 -30.42
N ALA A 368 -10.75 18.35 -29.52
CA ALA A 368 -11.15 19.69 -29.09
C ALA A 368 -10.06 20.40 -28.27
N GLU A 369 -9.46 19.71 -27.28
CA GLU A 369 -8.36 20.25 -26.48
C GLU A 369 -7.11 20.55 -27.32
N SER A 370 -6.90 19.86 -28.45
CA SER A 370 -5.81 20.17 -29.40
C SER A 370 -5.83 21.61 -29.91
N TYR A 371 -6.99 22.26 -29.94
CA TYR A 371 -7.14 23.62 -30.42
C TYR A 371 -6.79 24.70 -29.37
N HIS A 372 -6.95 24.43 -28.08
CA HIS A 372 -6.85 25.48 -27.05
C HIS A 372 -6.26 25.04 -25.70
N GLY A 373 -6.04 23.74 -25.54
CA GLY A 373 -5.62 23.09 -24.31
C GLY A 373 -4.14 23.33 -24.02
N GLN A 374 -3.59 22.53 -23.12
CA GLN A 374 -2.23 22.72 -22.58
C GLN A 374 -1.13 22.64 -23.65
N TYR A 375 -1.29 21.79 -24.66
CA TYR A 375 -0.25 21.50 -25.65
C TYR A 375 -0.42 22.29 -26.96
N ALA A 376 -1.50 23.06 -27.10
CA ALA A 376 -1.74 23.91 -28.26
C ALA A 376 -0.74 25.08 -28.29
N ARG A 377 0.05 25.19 -29.37
CA ARG A 377 1.01 26.29 -29.56
C ARG A 377 0.30 27.64 -29.75
N GLU A 378 -0.80 27.61 -30.50
CA GLU A 378 -1.69 28.75 -30.73
C GLU A 378 -3.09 28.36 -30.30
N LYS A 379 -3.78 29.27 -29.60
CA LYS A 379 -5.13 28.99 -29.08
C LYS A 379 -6.19 29.40 -30.10
N ASP A 380 -6.87 28.42 -30.66
CA ASP A 380 -8.07 28.59 -31.45
C ASP A 380 -9.30 28.12 -30.64
N LEU A 381 -9.86 29.05 -29.86
CA LEU A 381 -11.02 28.75 -29.03
C LEU A 381 -12.25 28.35 -29.87
N LYS A 382 -12.37 28.86 -31.11
CA LYS A 382 -13.52 28.60 -31.98
C LYS A 382 -13.46 27.20 -32.60
N GLY A 383 -12.27 26.75 -33.00
CA GLY A 383 -12.06 25.38 -33.46
C GLY A 383 -12.40 24.36 -32.38
N GLY A 384 -11.90 24.56 -31.16
CA GLY A 384 -12.22 23.68 -30.02
C GLY A 384 -13.70 23.68 -29.66
N LEU A 385 -14.33 24.87 -29.70
CA LEU A 385 -15.77 25.03 -29.48
C LEU A 385 -16.59 24.19 -30.47
N ALA A 386 -16.25 24.22 -31.75
CA ALA A 386 -16.94 23.44 -32.79
C ALA A 386 -16.86 21.93 -32.50
N GLU A 387 -15.68 21.43 -32.12
CA GLU A 387 -15.49 20.01 -31.78
C GLU A 387 -16.29 19.59 -30.54
N TYR A 388 -16.36 20.43 -29.48
CA TYR A 388 -17.22 20.12 -28.32
C TYR A 388 -18.71 20.11 -28.67
N MET A 389 -19.15 20.99 -29.58
CA MET A 389 -20.53 20.98 -30.05
C MET A 389 -20.86 19.69 -30.78
N GLU A 390 -19.93 19.14 -31.57
CA GLU A 390 -20.08 17.84 -32.22
C GLU A 390 -20.06 16.70 -31.19
N LEU A 391 -19.16 16.72 -30.21
CA LEU A 391 -19.13 15.76 -29.11
C LEU A 391 -20.50 15.70 -28.38
N ARG A 392 -21.06 16.87 -28.05
CA ARG A 392 -22.37 16.97 -27.39
C ARG A 392 -23.52 16.39 -28.23
N LYS A 393 -23.45 16.48 -29.56
CA LYS A 393 -24.48 15.97 -30.48
C LYS A 393 -24.32 14.48 -30.76
N ALA A 394 -23.09 14.03 -30.94
CA ALA A 394 -22.76 12.69 -31.43
C ALA A 394 -22.88 11.61 -30.36
N PHE A 395 -22.72 11.94 -29.07
CA PHE A 395 -22.69 10.95 -27.99
C PHE A 395 -23.87 11.09 -27.03
N TYR A 396 -24.54 9.98 -26.76
CA TYR A 396 -25.73 9.91 -25.89
C TYR A 396 -25.42 9.80 -24.39
N SER A 397 -24.14 9.76 -23.98
CA SER A 397 -23.79 9.73 -22.54
C SER A 397 -24.07 11.10 -21.91
N PRO A 398 -24.90 11.16 -20.86
CA PRO A 398 -25.20 12.42 -20.18
C PRO A 398 -23.95 13.06 -19.55
N GLU A 399 -22.98 12.26 -19.09
CA GLU A 399 -21.72 12.73 -18.51
C GLU A 399 -20.82 13.41 -19.54
N TRP A 400 -20.61 12.78 -20.70
CA TRP A 400 -19.84 13.40 -21.79
C TRP A 400 -20.51 14.66 -22.31
N ALA A 401 -21.83 14.62 -22.51
CA ALA A 401 -22.58 15.77 -22.99
C ALA A 401 -22.56 16.92 -21.97
N ALA A 402 -22.63 16.62 -20.67
CA ALA A 402 -22.48 17.61 -19.61
C ALA A 402 -21.08 18.22 -19.59
N MET A 403 -20.02 17.40 -19.54
CA MET A 403 -18.63 17.90 -19.57
C MET A 403 -18.36 18.77 -20.81
N ALA A 404 -18.86 18.36 -21.98
CA ALA A 404 -18.74 19.12 -23.22
C ALA A 404 -19.49 20.45 -23.16
N GLN A 405 -20.72 20.44 -22.65
CA GLN A 405 -21.54 21.63 -22.50
C GLN A 405 -20.95 22.63 -21.50
N TRP A 406 -20.35 22.15 -20.40
CA TRP A 406 -19.59 22.96 -19.47
C TRP A 406 -18.39 23.64 -20.16
N ARG A 407 -17.61 22.89 -20.95
CA ARG A 407 -16.50 23.45 -21.76
C ARG A 407 -16.99 24.49 -22.77
N ILE A 408 -18.10 24.24 -23.47
CA ILE A 408 -18.71 25.18 -24.42
C ILE A 408 -18.99 26.53 -23.75
N GLY A 409 -19.65 26.53 -22.58
CA GLY A 409 -19.92 27.75 -21.83
C GLY A 409 -18.63 28.49 -21.41
N GLY A 410 -17.62 27.73 -20.98
CA GLY A 410 -16.30 28.26 -20.62
C GLY A 410 -15.57 28.92 -21.79
N LEU A 411 -15.64 28.32 -22.98
CA LEU A 411 -15.00 28.84 -24.19
C LEU A 411 -15.68 30.11 -24.70
N HIS A 412 -17.02 30.15 -24.73
CA HIS A 412 -17.75 31.38 -25.07
C HIS A 412 -17.44 32.51 -24.09
N ARG A 413 -17.36 32.22 -22.79
CA ARG A 413 -16.95 33.19 -21.77
C ARG A 413 -15.53 33.70 -22.02
N ALA A 414 -14.59 32.82 -22.34
CA ALA A 414 -13.21 33.19 -22.69
C ALA A 414 -13.12 34.04 -23.97
N LEU A 415 -14.01 33.79 -24.93
CA LEU A 415 -14.19 34.60 -26.15
C LEU A 415 -14.90 35.95 -25.90
N LYS A 416 -15.36 36.21 -24.67
CA LYS A 416 -16.20 37.37 -24.29
C LYS A 416 -17.55 37.41 -25.01
N GLU A 417 -18.02 36.27 -25.48
CA GLU A 417 -19.34 36.09 -26.09
C GLU A 417 -20.38 35.84 -24.99
N VAL A 418 -20.88 36.92 -24.40
CA VAL A 418 -21.73 36.89 -23.20
C VAL A 418 -23.01 36.09 -23.42
N GLU A 419 -23.79 36.39 -24.46
CA GLU A 419 -25.08 35.72 -24.68
C GLU A 419 -24.91 34.22 -24.99
N PRO A 420 -24.01 33.79 -25.89
CA PRO A 420 -23.78 32.36 -26.13
C PRO A 420 -23.28 31.62 -24.88
N ALA A 421 -22.43 32.25 -24.06
CA ALA A 421 -21.95 31.65 -22.82
C ALA A 421 -23.08 31.41 -21.82
N VAL A 422 -23.92 32.43 -21.59
CA VAL A 422 -25.07 32.33 -20.68
C VAL A 422 -26.07 31.29 -21.18
N GLU A 423 -26.39 31.29 -22.47
CA GLU A 423 -27.28 30.27 -23.05
C GLU A 423 -26.69 28.86 -22.92
N ALA A 424 -25.38 28.70 -23.11
CA ALA A 424 -24.72 27.41 -22.92
C ALA A 424 -24.86 26.91 -21.47
N TYR A 425 -24.66 27.77 -20.48
CA TYR A 425 -24.87 27.38 -19.08
C TYR A 425 -26.34 27.13 -18.75
N ARG A 426 -27.29 27.89 -19.30
CA ARG A 426 -28.73 27.62 -19.10
C ARG A 426 -29.16 26.29 -19.70
N GLN A 427 -28.67 25.95 -20.90
CA GLN A 427 -28.87 24.62 -21.51
C GLN A 427 -28.33 23.51 -20.62
N MET A 428 -27.19 23.74 -19.97
CA MET A 428 -26.61 22.81 -19.00
C MET A 428 -27.55 22.60 -17.81
N VAL A 429 -28.06 23.67 -17.21
CA VAL A 429 -29.02 23.62 -16.08
C VAL A 429 -30.30 22.88 -16.49
N LYS A 430 -30.82 23.16 -17.69
CA LYS A 430 -32.05 22.56 -18.21
C LYS A 430 -31.92 21.05 -18.46
N ARG A 431 -30.80 20.61 -19.04
CA ARG A 431 -30.62 19.21 -19.48
C ARG A 431 -29.92 18.33 -18.45
N PHE A 432 -29.06 18.91 -17.62
CA PHE A 432 -28.17 18.20 -16.69
C PHE A 432 -28.22 18.78 -15.27
N GLY A 433 -29.26 19.53 -14.90
CA GLY A 433 -29.35 20.23 -13.62
C GLY A 433 -29.26 19.34 -12.37
N THR A 434 -29.64 18.06 -12.48
CA THR A 434 -29.54 17.07 -11.40
C THR A 434 -28.29 16.18 -11.49
N LEU A 435 -27.52 16.29 -12.57
CA LEU A 435 -26.34 15.45 -12.77
C LEU A 435 -25.22 15.90 -11.83
N THR A 436 -24.72 14.95 -11.05
CA THR A 436 -23.52 15.13 -10.23
C THR A 436 -22.56 14.00 -10.56
N ILE A 437 -21.37 14.35 -11.03
CA ILE A 437 -20.29 13.39 -11.22
C ILE A 437 -19.44 13.39 -9.96
N THR A 438 -19.40 12.23 -9.29
CA THR A 438 -18.65 11.96 -8.06
C THR A 438 -17.78 10.73 -8.26
N ARG A 439 -17.00 10.32 -7.25
CA ARG A 439 -16.19 9.09 -7.28
C ARG A 439 -16.97 7.83 -7.68
N ASP A 440 -18.26 7.76 -7.34
CA ASP A 440 -19.11 6.61 -7.63
C ASP A 440 -19.60 6.57 -9.10
N SER A 441 -19.36 7.64 -9.88
CA SER A 441 -19.71 7.74 -11.29
C SER A 441 -18.73 7.00 -12.22
N GLY A 442 -17.87 6.12 -11.68
CA GLY A 442 -16.98 5.26 -12.46
C GLY A 442 -15.95 6.04 -13.31
N PRO A 443 -15.75 5.70 -14.60
CA PRO A 443 -14.68 6.29 -15.41
C PRO A 443 -14.81 7.80 -15.61
N TYR A 444 -16.03 8.35 -15.55
CA TYR A 444 -16.27 9.78 -15.75
C TYR A 444 -15.68 10.65 -14.63
N TYR A 445 -15.61 10.12 -13.40
CA TYR A 445 -14.90 10.77 -12.30
C TYR A 445 -13.43 11.00 -12.63
N HIS A 446 -12.76 9.97 -13.13
CA HIS A 446 -11.34 10.05 -13.48
C HIS A 446 -11.10 11.10 -14.58
N TRP A 447 -11.97 11.16 -15.59
CA TRP A 447 -11.89 12.15 -16.66
C TRP A 447 -12.21 13.57 -16.18
N GLN A 448 -13.26 13.75 -15.38
CA GLN A 448 -13.58 15.05 -14.80
C GLN A 448 -12.42 15.58 -13.96
N LYS A 449 -11.84 14.74 -13.10
CA LYS A 449 -10.68 15.10 -12.29
C LYS A 449 -9.48 15.45 -13.16
N ALA A 450 -9.23 14.71 -14.25
CA ALA A 450 -8.14 15.00 -15.17
C ALA A 450 -8.33 16.31 -15.95
N PHE A 451 -9.56 16.63 -16.38
CA PHE A 451 -9.82 17.78 -17.26
C PHE A 451 -10.09 19.08 -16.52
N PHE A 452 -10.65 19.00 -15.31
CA PHE A 452 -11.09 20.16 -14.52
C PHE A 452 -10.41 20.26 -13.16
N GLY A 453 -9.72 19.22 -12.69
CA GLY A 453 -9.06 19.23 -11.38
C GLY A 453 -10.02 19.12 -10.19
N VAL A 454 -11.26 18.68 -10.41
CA VAL A 454 -12.31 18.62 -9.37
C VAL A 454 -12.70 17.19 -9.03
N GLU A 455 -12.98 16.92 -7.75
CA GLU A 455 -13.37 15.59 -7.28
C GLU A 455 -14.88 15.33 -7.35
N ALA A 456 -15.68 16.38 -7.25
CA ALA A 456 -17.11 16.33 -7.45
C ALA A 456 -17.58 17.63 -8.09
N MET A 457 -18.57 17.54 -8.97
CA MET A 457 -19.22 18.70 -9.56
C MET A 457 -20.71 18.42 -9.74
N ALA A 458 -21.54 19.24 -9.08
CA ALA A 458 -22.97 19.31 -9.33
C ALA A 458 -23.22 20.33 -10.44
N TYR A 459 -23.51 19.83 -11.65
CA TYR A 459 -23.48 20.68 -12.84
C TYR A 459 -24.58 21.74 -12.88
N GLY A 460 -25.75 21.48 -12.30
CA GLY A 460 -26.84 22.46 -12.19
C GLY A 460 -26.42 23.74 -11.46
N PRO A 461 -26.09 23.68 -10.16
CA PRO A 461 -25.67 24.86 -9.42
C PRO A 461 -24.39 25.49 -9.97
N ALA A 462 -23.41 24.68 -10.39
CA ALA A 462 -22.16 25.19 -10.97
C ALA A 462 -22.41 25.99 -12.26
N ALA A 463 -23.26 25.49 -13.16
CA ALA A 463 -23.56 26.18 -14.43
C ALA A 463 -24.38 27.46 -14.19
N GLN A 464 -25.36 27.40 -13.30
CA GLN A 464 -26.17 28.56 -12.93
C GLN A 464 -25.30 29.67 -12.30
N LEU A 465 -24.35 29.30 -11.44
CA LEU A 465 -23.36 30.21 -10.88
C LEU A 465 -22.45 30.82 -11.96
N ALA A 466 -21.96 30.00 -12.90
CA ALA A 466 -21.09 30.44 -14.00
C ALA A 466 -21.80 31.37 -15.00
N ALA A 467 -23.12 31.20 -15.22
CA ALA A 467 -23.94 32.13 -15.98
C ALA A 467 -23.97 33.52 -15.33
N GLY A 468 -24.22 33.57 -14.02
CA GLY A 468 -24.17 34.82 -13.24
C GLY A 468 -22.79 35.49 -13.27
N ASP A 469 -21.71 34.70 -13.18
CA ASP A 469 -20.34 35.22 -13.30
C ASP A 469 -20.09 35.88 -14.64
N THR A 470 -20.51 35.23 -15.72
CA THR A 470 -20.36 35.72 -17.09
C THR A 470 -21.05 37.08 -17.26
N LEU A 471 -22.27 37.22 -16.73
CA LEU A 471 -23.03 38.46 -16.79
C LEU A 471 -22.40 39.57 -15.92
N ARG A 472 -21.93 39.22 -14.72
CA ARG A 472 -21.28 40.16 -13.80
C ARG A 472 -19.99 40.71 -14.39
N GLU A 473 -19.18 39.86 -15.02
CA GLU A 473 -17.97 40.27 -15.75
C GLU A 473 -18.28 41.19 -16.92
N ALA A 474 -19.43 40.99 -17.57
CA ALA A 474 -19.97 41.88 -18.60
C ALA A 474 -20.65 43.14 -18.02
N ARG A 475 -20.58 43.37 -16.71
CA ARG A 475 -21.24 44.46 -15.97
C ARG A 475 -22.77 44.51 -16.09
N ARG A 476 -23.41 43.39 -16.41
CA ARG A 476 -24.87 43.26 -16.41
C ARG A 476 -25.33 42.79 -15.05
N PHE A 477 -25.23 43.68 -14.07
CA PHE A 477 -25.36 43.33 -12.67
C PHE A 477 -26.77 42.85 -12.30
N GLU A 478 -27.81 43.42 -12.91
CA GLU A 478 -29.21 43.02 -12.70
C GLU A 478 -29.47 41.59 -13.22
N ASP A 479 -28.98 41.28 -14.42
CA ASP A 479 -29.13 39.94 -14.99
C ASP A 479 -28.31 38.92 -14.22
N ALA A 480 -27.09 39.29 -13.80
CA ALA A 480 -26.23 38.45 -12.97
C ALA A 480 -26.86 38.15 -11.61
N GLU A 481 -27.44 39.16 -10.96
CA GLU A 481 -28.16 39.05 -9.70
C GLU A 481 -29.27 38.00 -9.81
N MET A 482 -30.05 38.05 -10.88
CA MET A 482 -31.12 37.09 -11.15
C MET A 482 -30.60 35.66 -11.29
N GLU A 483 -29.51 35.44 -12.02
CA GLU A 483 -28.91 34.10 -12.17
C GLU A 483 -28.37 33.56 -10.84
N TYR A 484 -27.73 34.40 -10.01
CA TYR A 484 -27.27 33.99 -8.67
C TYR A 484 -28.44 33.71 -7.72
N ARG A 485 -29.50 34.50 -7.80
CA ARG A 485 -30.72 34.29 -7.00
C ARG A 485 -31.33 32.94 -7.31
N LEU A 486 -31.31 32.50 -8.57
CA LEU A 486 -31.74 31.15 -8.94
C LEU A 486 -30.88 30.06 -8.30
N VAL A 487 -29.58 30.27 -8.08
CA VAL A 487 -28.73 29.32 -7.33
C VAL A 487 -29.22 29.19 -5.88
N VAL A 488 -29.37 30.32 -5.18
CA VAL A 488 -29.81 30.32 -3.78
C VAL A 488 -31.22 29.72 -3.64
N THR A 489 -32.08 29.96 -4.61
CA THR A 489 -33.47 29.46 -4.61
C THR A 489 -33.53 27.96 -4.90
N ASN A 490 -32.99 27.53 -6.05
CA ASN A 490 -33.19 26.18 -6.55
C ASN A 490 -32.17 25.18 -5.96
N TYR A 491 -30.99 25.68 -5.60
CA TYR A 491 -29.86 24.89 -5.14
C TYR A 491 -29.34 25.33 -3.76
N GLY A 492 -30.20 25.88 -2.89
CA GLY A 492 -29.79 26.45 -1.60
C GLY A 492 -29.07 25.52 -0.60
N LYS A 493 -28.92 24.23 -0.93
CA LYS A 493 -28.12 23.25 -0.15
C LYS A 493 -26.77 22.90 -0.80
N SER A 494 -26.47 23.41 -1.99
CA SER A 494 -25.23 23.12 -2.70
C SER A 494 -24.08 23.99 -2.19
N ASP A 495 -22.85 23.57 -2.48
CA ASP A 495 -21.64 24.29 -2.07
C ASP A 495 -21.48 25.63 -2.81
N GLU A 496 -22.17 25.81 -3.94
CA GLU A 496 -22.21 27.05 -4.72
C GLU A 496 -23.17 28.10 -4.14
N ALA A 497 -24.18 27.70 -3.34
CA ALA A 497 -25.20 28.62 -2.84
C ALA A 497 -24.65 29.76 -1.96
N PRO A 498 -23.71 29.53 -1.03
CA PRO A 498 -23.05 30.61 -0.28
C PRO A 498 -22.31 31.60 -1.20
N THR A 499 -21.58 31.08 -2.19
CA THR A 499 -20.83 31.88 -3.16
C THR A 499 -21.75 32.73 -4.02
N ALA A 500 -22.86 32.17 -4.51
CA ALA A 500 -23.88 32.91 -5.24
C ALA A 500 -24.48 34.05 -4.39
N ALA A 501 -24.80 33.76 -3.12
CA ALA A 501 -25.36 34.73 -2.20
C ALA A 501 -24.41 35.92 -1.96
N TYR A 502 -23.11 35.67 -1.83
CA TYR A 502 -22.12 36.76 -1.74
C TYR A 502 -21.99 37.54 -3.05
N ARG A 503 -22.02 36.87 -4.21
CA ARG A 503 -21.94 37.54 -5.52
C ARG A 503 -23.15 38.41 -5.83
N ILE A 504 -24.33 38.13 -5.26
CA ILE A 504 -25.48 39.04 -5.29
C ILE A 504 -25.12 40.37 -4.63
N ALA A 505 -24.43 40.36 -3.49
CA ALA A 505 -23.99 41.60 -2.85
C ALA A 505 -23.03 42.37 -3.76
N LEU A 506 -22.09 41.69 -4.41
CA LEU A 506 -21.16 42.32 -5.37
C LEU A 506 -21.86 42.89 -6.60
N CYS A 507 -22.98 42.30 -7.04
CA CYS A 507 -23.82 42.90 -8.08
C CYS A 507 -24.44 44.23 -7.60
N TYR A 508 -24.97 44.28 -6.38
CA TYR A 508 -25.49 45.53 -5.81
C TYR A 508 -24.39 46.58 -5.59
N GLU A 509 -23.17 46.17 -5.21
CA GLU A 509 -22.02 47.10 -5.21
C GLU A 509 -21.76 47.68 -6.61
N GLY A 510 -21.82 46.84 -7.65
CA GLY A 510 -21.66 47.26 -9.04
C GLY A 510 -22.79 48.15 -9.57
N LEU A 511 -23.98 48.06 -8.96
CA LEU A 511 -25.13 48.95 -9.18
C LEU A 511 -25.09 50.22 -8.33
N GLU A 512 -24.05 50.39 -7.51
CA GLU A 512 -23.89 51.49 -6.56
C GLU A 512 -24.95 51.51 -5.43
N ASP A 513 -25.74 50.44 -5.27
CA ASP A 513 -26.70 50.24 -4.18
C ASP A 513 -26.00 49.60 -2.97
N LYS A 514 -25.26 50.44 -2.26
CA LYS A 514 -24.48 50.04 -1.07
C LYS A 514 -25.37 49.52 0.06
N GLU A 515 -26.56 50.10 0.23
CA GLU A 515 -27.48 49.71 1.30
C GLU A 515 -27.94 48.26 1.13
N THR A 516 -28.35 47.90 -0.09
CA THR A 516 -28.75 46.53 -0.40
C THR A 516 -27.55 45.58 -0.35
N ALA A 517 -26.37 45.99 -0.84
CA ALA A 517 -25.17 45.17 -0.76
C ALA A 517 -24.83 44.76 0.69
N ILE A 518 -24.83 45.72 1.62
CA ILE A 518 -24.59 45.48 3.05
C ILE A 518 -25.64 44.52 3.62
N LYS A 519 -26.93 44.73 3.29
CA LYS A 519 -28.03 43.86 3.74
C LYS A 519 -27.86 42.41 3.27
N VAL A 520 -27.42 42.21 2.03
CA VAL A 520 -27.15 40.88 1.47
C VAL A 520 -25.94 40.25 2.17
N MET A 521 -24.84 40.98 2.36
CA MET A 521 -23.65 40.46 3.06
C MET A 521 -23.96 40.02 4.49
N LYS A 522 -24.71 40.82 5.26
CA LYS A 522 -25.19 40.43 6.60
C LYS A 522 -26.02 39.14 6.55
N SER A 523 -26.82 38.96 5.49
CA SER A 523 -27.59 37.72 5.30
C SER A 523 -26.72 36.51 4.95
N VAL A 524 -25.63 36.69 4.20
CA VAL A 524 -24.64 35.63 3.94
C VAL A 524 -24.00 35.16 5.23
N LEU A 525 -23.56 36.08 6.10
CA LEU A 525 -22.97 35.76 7.41
C LEU A 525 -23.92 34.94 8.29
N ARG A 526 -25.19 35.35 8.36
CA ARG A 526 -26.21 34.65 9.17
C ARG A 526 -26.53 33.26 8.61
N ARG A 527 -26.63 33.13 7.29
CA ARG A 527 -27.18 31.93 6.63
C ARG A 527 -26.12 30.88 6.30
N TYR A 528 -24.89 31.31 6.04
CA TYR A 528 -23.77 30.44 5.70
C TYR A 528 -22.53 30.72 6.58
N PRO A 529 -22.67 30.75 7.92
CA PRO A 529 -21.66 31.28 8.84
C PRO A 529 -20.30 30.56 8.78
N LYS A 530 -20.26 29.32 8.27
CA LYS A 530 -19.03 28.51 8.17
C LYS A 530 -18.46 28.44 6.75
N SER A 531 -19.01 29.20 5.80
CA SER A 531 -18.60 29.16 4.40
C SER A 531 -17.46 30.16 4.11
N PRO A 532 -16.62 29.90 3.09
CA PRO A 532 -15.66 30.89 2.61
C PRO A 532 -16.31 32.22 2.22
N ALA A 533 -17.51 32.15 1.62
CA ALA A 533 -18.29 33.34 1.25
C ALA A 533 -18.68 34.21 2.45
N ALA A 534 -18.90 33.62 3.63
CA ALA A 534 -19.11 34.38 4.86
C ALA A 534 -17.81 35.10 5.29
N SER A 535 -16.66 34.43 5.23
CA SER A 535 -15.38 35.09 5.52
C SER A 535 -15.10 36.28 4.58
N GLU A 536 -15.41 36.11 3.29
CA GLU A 536 -15.28 37.19 2.29
C GLU A 536 -16.26 38.34 2.56
N ALA A 537 -17.53 38.03 2.85
CA ALA A 537 -18.53 39.02 3.20
C ALA A 537 -18.16 39.81 4.47
N HIS A 538 -17.65 39.14 5.50
CA HIS A 538 -17.17 39.76 6.73
C HIS A 538 -16.03 40.74 6.44
N THR A 539 -14.97 40.24 5.76
CA THR A 539 -13.81 41.07 5.40
C THR A 539 -14.24 42.30 4.60
N ARG A 540 -15.17 42.12 3.66
CA ARG A 540 -15.70 43.22 2.83
C ARG A 540 -16.49 44.24 3.66
N LEU A 541 -17.34 43.78 4.58
CA LEU A 541 -18.09 44.65 5.50
C LEU A 541 -17.17 45.49 6.39
N GLU A 542 -16.14 44.89 6.95
CA GLU A 542 -15.19 45.59 7.82
C GLU A 542 -14.33 46.59 7.03
N THR A 543 -13.69 46.13 5.94
CA THR A 543 -12.69 46.94 5.22
C THR A 543 -13.30 48.00 4.32
N GLN A 544 -14.43 47.72 3.66
CA GLN A 544 -15.03 48.63 2.69
C GLN A 544 -16.11 49.53 3.33
N TYR A 545 -16.83 49.01 4.33
CA TYR A 545 -17.97 49.70 4.94
C TYR A 545 -17.76 50.08 6.42
N GLY A 546 -16.68 49.62 7.06
CA GLY A 546 -16.40 49.91 8.47
C GLY A 546 -17.37 49.24 9.44
N ILE A 547 -18.04 48.16 9.03
CA ILE A 547 -19.07 47.47 9.82
C ILE A 547 -18.47 46.24 10.51
N PRO A 548 -18.37 46.21 11.85
CA PRO A 548 -17.83 45.08 12.59
C PRO A 548 -18.84 43.95 12.77
N ASP A 549 -18.34 42.76 13.12
CA ASP A 549 -19.13 41.52 13.25
C ASP A 549 -20.29 41.59 14.23
N THR A 550 -20.17 42.43 15.27
CA THR A 550 -21.18 42.58 16.32
C THR A 550 -22.50 43.17 15.81
N GLU A 551 -22.50 43.87 14.66
CA GLU A 551 -23.69 44.53 14.11
C GLU A 551 -24.52 43.67 13.15
N VAL A 552 -24.21 42.37 13.06
CA VAL A 552 -24.79 41.45 12.05
C VAL A 552 -25.99 40.66 12.60
N THR A 553 -26.15 40.56 13.93
CA THR A 553 -27.06 39.58 14.59
C THR A 553 -28.55 39.87 14.42
N ASP A 554 -28.97 41.13 14.20
CA ASP A 554 -30.38 41.54 14.26
C ASP A 554 -30.99 41.90 12.89
N ALA A 555 -30.27 41.65 11.79
CA ALA A 555 -30.71 42.05 10.45
C ALA A 555 -31.80 41.14 9.87
N VAL A 556 -32.74 41.73 9.12
CA VAL A 556 -33.75 41.00 8.32
C VAL A 556 -33.07 40.18 7.22
N ASP A 557 -33.49 38.94 7.01
CA ASP A 557 -32.96 38.08 5.95
C ASP A 557 -33.39 38.55 4.57
N PHE A 558 -32.40 38.82 3.70
CA PHE A 558 -32.67 39.16 2.30
C PHE A 558 -33.27 37.98 1.53
N PHE A 559 -32.99 36.74 1.95
CA PHE A 559 -33.37 35.53 1.22
C PHE A 559 -34.67 34.88 1.71
N THR A 560 -35.32 35.36 2.79
CA THR A 560 -36.55 34.75 3.32
C THR A 560 -37.72 34.73 2.33
N ASP A 561 -37.94 35.82 1.58
CA ASP A 561 -39.02 35.89 0.58
C ASP A 561 -38.76 34.97 -0.63
N VAL A 562 -37.47 34.75 -0.93
CA VAL A 562 -37.01 33.95 -2.06
C VAL A 562 -37.35 32.47 -1.84
N GLU A 563 -37.26 31.99 -0.60
CA GLU A 563 -37.64 30.62 -0.24
C GLU A 563 -39.15 30.41 -0.10
N ALA A 564 -39.89 31.42 0.34
CA ALA A 564 -41.35 31.37 0.36
C ALA A 564 -41.92 31.21 -1.06
N ALA A 565 -41.31 31.88 -2.05
CA ALA A 565 -41.64 31.72 -3.47
C ALA A 565 -41.30 30.32 -4.03
N ARG A 566 -40.27 29.64 -3.50
CA ARG A 566 -39.87 28.29 -3.91
C ARG A 566 -40.93 27.22 -3.65
N LYS A 567 -41.79 27.39 -2.63
CA LYS A 567 -42.78 26.37 -2.20
C LYS A 567 -43.91 26.09 -3.22
N GLY A 568 -43.86 26.64 -4.45
CA GLY A 568 -44.84 26.33 -5.49
C GLY A 568 -44.40 26.42 -6.96
N LYS A 569 -43.16 26.80 -7.31
CA LYS A 569 -42.72 26.97 -8.73
C LYS A 569 -41.23 26.66 -8.95
N ASN A 570 -40.92 26.00 -10.07
CA ASN A 570 -39.56 25.74 -10.54
C ASN A 570 -39.13 26.86 -11.51
N TYR A 571 -38.36 27.84 -11.04
CA TYR A 571 -38.06 29.07 -11.80
C TYR A 571 -36.96 28.91 -12.86
N ILE A 572 -36.45 27.70 -13.06
CA ILE A 572 -35.48 27.36 -14.11
C ILE A 572 -36.02 27.67 -15.52
N GLU A 573 -37.35 27.61 -15.71
CA GLU A 573 -37.98 27.77 -17.03
C GLU A 573 -38.29 29.22 -17.42
N ASP A 574 -38.36 30.16 -16.48
CA ASP A 574 -38.71 31.57 -16.75
C ASP A 574 -38.20 32.53 -15.66
N PRO A 575 -36.96 33.02 -15.78
CA PRO A 575 -36.34 33.94 -14.82
C PRO A 575 -37.08 35.28 -14.68
N ALA A 576 -37.81 35.71 -15.72
CA ALA A 576 -38.53 37.00 -15.70
C ALA A 576 -39.65 37.03 -14.65
N LYS A 577 -40.13 35.88 -14.20
CA LYS A 577 -41.12 35.76 -13.10
C LYS A 577 -40.55 36.10 -11.72
N MET A 578 -39.24 36.26 -11.57
CA MET A 578 -38.61 36.77 -10.34
C MET A 578 -38.52 38.29 -10.27
N LYS A 579 -38.75 39.03 -11.38
CA LYS A 579 -38.74 40.49 -11.34
C LYS A 579 -39.83 40.97 -10.39
N ARG A 580 -39.44 41.67 -9.32
CA ARG A 580 -40.38 42.42 -8.50
C ARG A 580 -41.13 43.37 -9.42
N LYS A 581 -42.46 43.37 -9.39
CA LYS A 581 -43.21 44.51 -9.93
C LYS A 581 -42.78 45.75 -9.16
N PRO A 582 -42.59 46.90 -9.84
CA PRO A 582 -42.04 48.11 -9.25
C PRO A 582 -42.81 48.58 -8.03
#